data_AF-F5S826-F1
#
_entry.id   AF-F5S826-F1
#
_cell.length_a   1.000
_cell.length_b   1.000
_cell.length_c   1.000
_cell.angle_alpha   90.00
_cell.angle_beta   90.00
_cell.angle_gamma   90.00
#
_symmetry.space_group_name_H-M   'P 1'
#
loop_
_entity.id
_entity.type
_entity.pdbx_description
1 polymer ?
#
loop_
_entity_poly.entity_id
_entity_poly.type
_entity_poly.pdbx_seq_one_letter_code
_entity_poly.pdbx_strand_id
1 'polypeptide(L)'
;MSFLDCSHSIAPHDYNRWLVPPAALAVHLSIGQIYAYSVFNAPLTKLIGITQSAPDDWKLTTVGWVFSIALAVWWRWLLVGVPLAYGMIMVFIKVFDLF
;
A
#
# COMPACT_ATOMS: atom_id res chain seq x y z
N MET A 1 -17.25 12.96 -23.03
CA MET A 1 -15.96 12.40 -22.59
C MET A 1 -15.10 13.54 -22.05
N SER A 2 -15.28 13.94 -20.78
CA SER A 2 -14.65 15.18 -20.25
C SER A 2 -13.68 14.94 -19.10
N PHE A 3 -13.73 13.77 -18.43
CA PHE A 3 -12.88 13.51 -17.26
C PHE A 3 -11.42 13.19 -17.63
N LEU A 4 -11.18 12.45 -18.71
CA LEU A 4 -9.85 12.02 -19.16
C LEU A 4 -9.26 12.89 -20.28
N ASP A 5 -9.69 14.15 -20.38
CA ASP A 5 -9.15 15.06 -21.38
C ASP A 5 -7.69 15.45 -21.06
N CYS A 6 -6.86 15.56 -22.11
CA CYS A 6 -5.43 15.87 -21.98
C CYS A 6 -5.19 17.22 -21.30
N SER A 7 -6.12 18.16 -21.51
CA SER A 7 -6.14 19.49 -20.88
C SER A 7 -6.03 19.45 -19.35
N HIS A 8 -6.55 18.40 -18.69
CA HIS A 8 -6.46 18.22 -17.24
C HIS A 8 -5.11 17.65 -16.75
N SER A 9 -4.27 17.12 -17.64
CA SER A 9 -2.93 16.62 -17.27
C SER A 9 -1.87 17.73 -17.26
N ILE A 10 -2.18 18.90 -17.85
CA ILE A 10 -1.25 20.01 -17.97
C ILE A 10 -1.36 20.88 -16.72
N ALA A 11 -0.26 21.01 -15.98
CA ALA A 11 -0.21 21.86 -14.79
C ALA A 11 -0.40 23.34 -15.17
N PRO A 12 -1.28 24.08 -14.49
CA PRO A 12 -1.48 25.51 -14.75
C PRO A 12 -0.25 26.32 -14.33
N HIS A 13 -0.15 27.56 -14.83
CA HIS A 13 1.03 28.42 -14.66
C HIS A 13 1.34 28.75 -13.18
N ASP A 14 0.34 28.68 -12.30
CA ASP A 14 0.41 28.91 -10.86
C ASP A 14 0.71 27.64 -10.04
N TYR A 15 0.94 26.49 -10.68
CA TYR A 15 1.20 25.22 -9.99
C TYR A 15 2.51 25.24 -9.19
N ASN A 16 2.40 24.96 -7.88
CA ASN A 16 3.57 24.85 -7.00
C ASN A 16 4.26 23.49 -7.15
N ARG A 17 5.42 23.50 -7.83
CA ARG A 17 6.25 22.31 -8.08
C ARG A 17 6.84 21.68 -6.81
N TRP A 18 6.90 22.42 -5.71
CA TRP A 18 7.40 21.92 -4.42
C TRP A 18 6.44 20.95 -3.72
N LEU A 19 5.25 20.70 -4.27
CA LEU A 19 4.36 19.65 -3.79
C LEU A 19 4.80 18.25 -4.25
N VAL A 20 5.62 18.16 -5.32
CA VAL A 20 6.08 16.88 -5.87
C VAL A 20 6.99 16.12 -4.89
N PRO A 21 8.01 16.73 -4.25
CA PRO A 21 8.86 16.01 -3.31
C PRO A 21 8.13 15.48 -2.06
N PRO A 22 7.25 16.24 -1.38
CA PRO A 22 6.43 15.71 -0.29
C PRO A 22 5.49 14.58 -0.73
N ALA A 23 4.89 14.68 -1.93
CA ALA A 23 4.06 13.61 -2.47
C ALA A 23 4.87 12.33 -2.70
N ALA A 24 6.06 12.46 -3.31
CA ALA A 24 6.98 11.33 -3.50
C ALA A 24 7.39 10.71 -2.16
N LEU A 25 7.76 11.53 -1.16
CA LEU A 25 8.14 11.08 0.17
C LEU A 25 6.99 10.33 0.85
N ALA A 26 5.77 10.84 0.79
CA ALA A 26 4.59 10.20 1.38
C ALA A 26 4.33 8.80 0.78
N VAL A 27 4.51 8.65 -0.53
CA VAL A 27 4.41 7.33 -1.20
C VAL A 27 5.51 6.39 -0.70
N HIS A 28 6.77 6.84 -0.67
CA HIS A 28 7.89 6.02 -0.22
C HIS A 28 7.74 5.58 1.25
N LEU A 29 7.30 6.48 2.13
CA LEU A 29 7.05 6.17 3.54
C LEU A 29 5.89 5.19 3.73
N SER A 30 4.83 5.31 2.92
CA SER A 30 3.69 4.38 2.97
C SER A 30 4.10 2.96 2.58
N ILE A 31 4.95 2.84 1.54
CA ILE A 31 5.50 1.54 1.12
C ILE A 31 6.42 0.99 2.22
N GLY A 32 7.29 1.82 2.78
CA GLY A 32 8.18 1.44 3.88
C GLY A 32 7.43 0.93 5.11
N GLN A 33 6.28 1.53 5.44
CA GLN A 33 5.44 1.10 6.56
C GLN A 33 4.94 -0.35 6.42
N ILE A 34 4.51 -0.75 5.21
CA ILE A 34 4.04 -2.12 4.95
C ILE A 34 5.19 -3.12 5.10
N TYR A 35 6.36 -2.81 4.56
CA TYR A 35 7.53 -3.69 4.70
C TYR A 35 8.03 -3.80 6.13
N ALA A 36 7.96 -2.71 6.91
CA ALA A 36 8.36 -2.71 8.32
C ALA A 36 7.54 -3.71 9.15
N TYR A 37 6.25 -3.92 8.82
CA TYR A 37 5.44 -4.93 9.51
C TYR A 37 5.96 -6.36 9.31
N SER A 38 6.53 -6.67 8.14
CA SER A 38 7.05 -8.02 7.84
C SER A 38 8.23 -8.43 8.73
N VAL A 39 9.00 -7.47 9.25
CA VAL A 39 10.13 -7.72 10.16
C VAL A 39 9.65 -8.33 11.48
N PHE A 40 8.40 -8.08 11.88
CA PHE A 40 7.82 -8.64 13.10
C PHE A 40 7.35 -10.10 12.97
N ASN A 41 7.29 -10.66 11.76
CA ASN A 41 6.82 -12.03 11.55
C ASN A 41 7.70 -13.07 12.25
N ALA A 42 9.02 -12.98 12.08
CA ALA A 42 9.97 -13.89 12.69
C ALA A 42 10.02 -13.80 14.23
N PRO A 43 10.11 -12.61 14.86
CA PRO A 43 10.12 -12.51 16.32
C PRO A 43 8.77 -12.88 16.96
N LEU A 44 7.63 -12.60 16.31
CA LEU A 44 6.32 -12.98 16.87
C LEU A 44 6.07 -14.50 16.82
N THR A 45 6.57 -15.18 15.78
CA THR A 45 6.41 -16.64 15.62
C THR A 45 7.37 -17.46 16.48
N LYS A 46 8.32 -16.83 17.17
CA LYS A 46 9.35 -17.46 18.01
C LYS A 46 9.53 -16.75 19.35
N LEU A 47 8.51 -16.04 19.82
CA LEU A 47 8.60 -15.18 20.99
C LEU A 47 8.98 -15.97 22.25
N ILE A 48 8.42 -17.16 22.40
CA ILE A 48 8.58 -18.07 23.54
C ILE A 48 9.68 -19.09 23.24
N GLY A 49 9.69 -19.69 22.06
CA GLY A 49 10.65 -20.75 21.75
C GLY A 49 12.04 -20.26 21.33
N ILE A 50 12.25 -18.94 21.14
CA ILE A 50 13.49 -18.20 20.83
C ILE A 50 14.24 -18.72 19.59
N THR A 51 14.68 -19.97 19.60
CA THR A 51 15.35 -20.68 18.49
C THR A 51 14.35 -21.34 17.54
N GLN A 52 13.25 -21.89 18.07
CA GLN A 52 12.19 -22.57 17.32
C GLN A 52 10.80 -22.09 17.74
N SER A 53 9.77 -22.36 16.95
CA SER A 53 8.39 -21.95 17.28
C SER A 53 7.82 -22.88 18.35
N ALA A 54 7.37 -22.34 19.47
CA ALA A 54 6.70 -23.08 20.54
C ALA A 54 5.19 -23.21 20.28
N PRO A 55 4.48 -24.17 20.91
CA PRO A 55 3.03 -24.36 20.72
C PRO A 55 2.18 -23.13 21.04
N ASP A 56 2.63 -22.32 22.01
CA ASP A 56 1.96 -21.09 22.45
C ASP A 56 2.45 -19.82 21.70
N ASP A 57 3.36 -19.96 20.72
CA ASP A 57 3.81 -18.84 19.90
C ASP A 57 2.75 -18.41 18.88
N TRP A 58 2.88 -17.16 18.41
CA TRP A 58 1.94 -16.63 17.44
C TRP A 58 2.06 -17.38 16.12
N LYS A 59 0.95 -17.91 15.61
CA LYS A 59 0.90 -18.48 14.27
C LYS A 59 1.13 -17.38 13.23
N LEU A 60 1.95 -17.65 12.22
CA LEU A 60 2.22 -16.71 11.13
C LEU A 60 0.93 -16.23 10.43
N THR A 61 -0.05 -17.11 10.31
CA THR A 61 -1.38 -16.79 9.76
C THR A 61 -2.12 -15.77 10.62
N THR A 62 -2.08 -15.91 11.95
CA THR A 62 -2.68 -14.97 12.89
C THR A 62 -1.99 -13.61 12.83
N VAL A 63 -0.65 -13.58 12.76
CA VAL A 63 0.13 -12.34 12.61
C VAL A 63 -0.25 -11.63 11.30
N GLY A 64 -0.33 -12.37 10.19
CA GLY A 64 -0.77 -11.84 8.89
C GLY A 64 -2.19 -11.26 8.93
N TRP A 65 -3.14 -11.95 9.58
CA TRP A 65 -4.50 -11.46 9.77
C TRP A 65 -4.55 -10.19 10.63
N VAL A 66 -3.82 -10.14 11.74
CA VAL A 66 -3.78 -8.96 12.62
C VAL A 66 -3.21 -7.75 11.89
N PHE A 67 -2.11 -7.89 11.15
CA PHE A 67 -1.57 -6.78 10.34
C PHE A 67 -2.49 -6.38 9.19
N SER A 68 -3.16 -7.34 8.55
CA SER A 68 -4.12 -7.06 7.46
C SER A 68 -5.34 -6.31 7.97
N ILE A 69 -5.91 -6.72 9.10
CA ILE A 69 -7.03 -6.04 9.75
C ILE A 69 -6.58 -4.68 10.28
N ALA A 70 -5.41 -4.55 10.91
CA ALA A 70 -4.89 -3.26 11.37
C ALA A 70 -4.68 -2.27 10.22
N LEU A 71 -4.22 -2.74 9.07
CA LEU A 71 -4.12 -1.94 7.84
C LEU A 71 -5.50 -1.61 7.27
N ALA A 72 -6.42 -2.58 7.20
CA ALA A 72 -7.74 -2.43 6.60
C ALA A 72 -8.73 -1.60 7.45
N VAL A 73 -8.66 -1.72 8.78
CA VAL A 73 -9.48 -0.98 9.76
C VAL A 73 -9.05 0.49 9.84
N TRP A 74 -7.83 0.80 9.44
CA TRP A 74 -7.46 2.18 9.18
C TRP A 74 -8.19 2.69 7.92
N TRP A 75 -9.03 3.71 8.11
CA TRP A 75 -9.81 4.49 7.13
C TRP A 75 -9.07 4.88 5.82
N ARG A 76 -7.73 4.71 5.80
CA ARG A 76 -6.85 4.84 4.64
C ARG A 76 -7.19 3.87 3.49
N TRP A 77 -7.69 2.66 3.73
CA TRP A 77 -7.97 1.70 2.64
C TRP A 77 -9.15 2.10 1.73
N LEU A 78 -10.15 2.84 2.24
CA LEU A 78 -11.21 3.39 1.40
C LEU A 78 -10.69 4.56 0.53
N LEU A 79 -9.78 5.38 1.06
CA LEU A 79 -9.24 6.55 0.37
C LEU A 79 -8.12 6.21 -0.62
N VAL A 80 -7.32 5.16 -0.36
CA VAL A 80 -6.13 4.80 -1.17
C VAL A 80 -6.31 3.49 -1.91
N GLY A 81 -7.01 2.51 -1.33
CA GLY A 81 -7.23 1.19 -1.94
C GLY A 81 -8.18 1.25 -3.13
N VAL A 82 -9.23 2.07 -3.09
CA VAL A 82 -10.18 2.23 -4.20
C VAL A 82 -9.50 2.87 -5.44
N PRO A 83 -8.74 3.98 -5.32
CA PRO A 83 -8.00 4.53 -6.46
C PRO A 83 -6.89 3.61 -6.99
N LEU A 84 -6.18 2.88 -6.13
CA LEU A 84 -5.13 1.94 -6.56
C LEU A 84 -5.69 0.71 -7.28
N ALA A 85 -6.78 0.12 -6.78
CA ALA A 85 -7.46 -0.98 -7.44
C ALA A 85 -8.02 -0.53 -8.81
N TYR A 86 -8.61 0.67 -8.87
CA TYR A 86 -9.04 1.27 -10.13
C TYR A 86 -7.87 1.48 -11.09
N GLY A 87 -6.74 2.01 -10.61
CA GLY A 87 -5.52 2.18 -11.41
C GLY A 87 -4.98 0.86 -11.95
N MET A 88 -4.91 -0.19 -11.13
CA MET A 88 -4.49 -1.53 -11.56
C MET A 88 -5.43 -2.13 -12.61
N ILE A 89 -6.75 -2.01 -12.43
CA ILE A 89 -7.75 -2.49 -13.40
C ILE A 89 -7.61 -1.75 -14.72
N MET A 90 -7.47 -0.42 -14.68
CA MET A 90 -7.30 0.40 -15.87
C MET A 90 -6.00 0.10 -16.62
N VAL A 91 -4.90 -0.15 -15.91
CA VAL A 91 -3.64 -0.57 -16.53
C VAL A 91 -3.79 -1.94 -17.19
N PHE A 92 -4.45 -2.90 -16.52
CA PHE A 92 -4.70 -4.22 -17.10
C PHE A 92 -5.56 -4.17 -18.36
N ILE A 93 -6.66 -3.41 -18.34
CA ILE A 93 -7.52 -3.19 -19.51
C ILE A 93 -6.71 -2.61 -20.68
N LYS A 94 -5.91 -1.58 -20.39
CA LYS A 94 -5.12 -0.86 -21.40
C LYS A 94 -3.97 -1.69 -21.97
N VAL A 95 -3.45 -2.66 -21.21
CA VAL A 95 -2.47 -3.64 -21.69
C VAL A 95 -3.14 -4.65 -22.61
N PHE A 96 -4.35 -5.12 -22.29
CA PHE A 96 -5.10 -6.02 -23.18
C PHE A 96 -5.54 -5.35 -24.48
N ASP A 97 -5.89 -4.05 -24.46
CA ASP A 97 -6.20 -3.30 -25.68
C ASP A 97 -4.95 -3.05 -26.57
N LEU A 98 -3.74 -3.29 -26.03
CA LEU A 98 -2.47 -3.11 -26.73
C LEU A 98 -2.01 -4.39 -27.46
N PHE A 99 -2.63 -5.54 -27.18
CA PHE A 99 -2.37 -6.84 -27.81
C PHE A 99 -3.52 -7.21 -28.77
#